data_AF-A0A5T2C4P6-F1
#
_entry.id   AF-A0A5T2C4P6-F1
#
_cell.length_a   1.000
_cell.length_b   1.000
_cell.length_c   1.000
_cell.angle_alpha   90.00
_cell.angle_beta   90.00
_cell.angle_gamma   90.00
#
_symmetry.space_group_name_H-M   'P 1'
#
loop_
_entity.id
_entity.type
_entity.pdbx_description
1 polymer ?
#
loop_
_entity_poly.entity_id
_entity_poly.type
_entity_poly.pdbx_seq_one_letter_code
_entity_poly.pdbx_strand_id
1 'polypeptide(L)'
;MSGEYIISGFLTICLVIASYQVYKVYKKEIEYQKIHENALITMYKTTNKIDNKTKHKAKCDALSPYAVDVSFSDEKIAEEVLKNPYGFNFLVDLEYYKNDKNKIILYRIFNIKDKISLE
;
A
#
# COMPACT_ATOMS: atom_id res chain seq x y z
N MET A 1 27.30 -35.61 -28.74
CA MET A 1 26.53 -35.27 -27.52
C MET A 1 27.08 -34.01 -26.85
N SER A 2 27.02 -32.83 -27.48
CA SER A 2 27.50 -31.57 -26.85
C SER A 2 26.60 -30.35 -27.08
N GLY A 3 25.54 -30.46 -27.89
CA GLY A 3 24.67 -29.33 -28.24
C GLY A 3 23.55 -29.03 -27.25
N GLU A 4 23.02 -30.03 -26.54
CA GLU A 4 21.84 -29.87 -25.66
C GLU A 4 22.16 -29.15 -24.34
N TYR A 5 23.37 -29.34 -23.81
CA TYR A 5 23.79 -28.72 -22.54
C TYR A 5 24.04 -27.21 -22.66
N ILE A 6 24.48 -26.73 -23.83
CA ILE A 6 24.77 -25.32 -24.07
C ILE A 6 23.47 -24.50 -24.13
N ILE A 7 22.42 -25.06 -24.76
CA ILE A 7 21.12 -24.40 -24.89
C ILE A 7 20.43 -24.28 -23.53
N SER A 8 20.50 -25.35 -22.70
CA SER A 8 19.96 -25.37 -21.33
C SER A 8 20.62 -24.31 -20.42
N GLY A 9 21.95 -24.19 -20.48
CA GLY A 9 22.69 -23.20 -19.68
C GLY A 9 22.36 -21.76 -20.07
N PHE A 10 22.27 -21.48 -21.38
CA PHE A 10 21.99 -20.12 -21.87
C PHE A 10 20.56 -19.67 -21.53
N LEU A 11 19.58 -20.57 -21.67
CA LEU A 11 18.18 -20.27 -21.32
C LEU A 11 18.03 -19.97 -19.82
N THR A 12 18.75 -20.70 -18.98
CA THR A 12 18.74 -20.51 -17.52
C THR A 12 19.32 -19.15 -17.13
N ILE A 13 20.44 -18.74 -17.74
CA ILE A 13 21.06 -17.43 -17.48
C ILE A 13 20.11 -16.29 -17.90
N CYS A 14 19.45 -16.40 -19.05
CA CYS A 14 18.48 -15.42 -19.51
C CYS A 14 17.29 -15.27 -18.55
N LEU A 15 16.75 -16.38 -18.03
CA LEU A 15 15.66 -16.36 -17.04
C LEU A 15 16.08 -15.71 -15.72
N VAL A 16 17.30 -15.98 -15.25
CA VAL A 16 17.84 -15.37 -14.03
C VAL A 16 18.05 -13.87 -14.20
N ILE A 17 18.58 -13.43 -15.34
CA ILE A 17 18.77 -11.99 -15.64
C ILE A 17 17.42 -11.28 -15.75
N ALA A 18 16.44 -11.86 -16.44
CA ALA A 18 15.10 -11.29 -16.54
C ALA A 18 14.44 -11.18 -15.17
N SER A 19 14.53 -12.22 -14.35
CA SER A 19 14.01 -12.22 -12.97
C SER A 19 14.71 -11.18 -12.09
N TYR A 20 16.02 -11.02 -12.25
CA TYR A 20 16.81 -10.04 -11.50
C TYR A 20 16.52 -8.59 -11.92
N GLN A 21 16.28 -8.34 -13.21
CA GLN A 21 15.85 -7.01 -13.68
C GLN A 21 14.44 -6.67 -13.19
N VAL A 22 13.50 -7.62 -13.27
CA VAL A 22 12.17 -7.45 -12.68
C VAL A 22 12.29 -7.18 -11.18
N TYR A 23 13.10 -7.95 -10.45
CA TYR A 23 13.34 -7.71 -9.02
C TYR A 23 13.93 -6.33 -8.74
N LYS A 24 14.88 -5.85 -9.55
CA LYS A 24 15.42 -4.49 -9.43
C LYS A 24 14.38 -3.40 -9.71
N VAL A 25 13.50 -3.60 -10.70
CA VAL A 25 12.41 -2.66 -11.00
C VAL A 25 11.41 -2.60 -9.85
N TYR A 26 11.03 -3.76 -9.27
CA TYR A 26 10.14 -3.81 -8.10
C TYR A 26 10.77 -3.23 -6.83
N LYS A 27 12.08 -3.43 -6.63
CA LYS A 27 12.80 -2.94 -5.44
C LYS A 27 13.12 -1.44 -5.49
N LYS A 28 12.96 -0.77 -6.64
CA LYS A 28 13.41 0.62 -6.84
C LYS A 28 12.40 1.69 -6.41
N GLU A 29 11.15 1.38 -6.07
CA GLU A 29 10.12 2.43 -5.94
C GLU A 29 9.40 2.54 -4.59
N ILE A 30 9.90 1.88 -3.53
CA ILE A 30 9.29 2.03 -2.20
C ILE A 30 10.40 2.24 -1.17
N GLU A 31 10.84 3.49 -1.02
CA GLU A 31 11.75 3.86 0.06
C GLU A 31 10.99 4.38 1.29
N TYR A 32 11.35 3.76 2.42
CA TYR A 32 11.10 4.11 3.82
C TYR A 32 9.70 3.92 4.43
N GLN A 33 9.57 2.75 5.07
CA GLN A 33 8.67 2.43 6.19
C GLN A 33 8.99 3.34 7.39
N LYS A 34 8.12 4.30 7.69
CA LYS A 34 8.05 4.85 9.04
C LYS A 34 6.66 4.56 9.59
N ILE A 35 6.62 3.92 10.75
CA ILE A 35 5.38 3.75 11.51
C ILE A 35 4.98 5.13 12.03
N HIS A 36 3.74 5.51 11.79
CA HIS A 36 3.11 6.67 12.38
C HIS A 36 1.98 6.20 13.27
N GLU A 37 2.17 6.40 14.57
CA GLU A 37 1.19 6.03 15.59
C GLU A 37 0.19 7.16 15.81
N ASN A 38 -1.04 6.81 16.17
CA ASN A 38 -2.11 7.77 16.49
C ASN A 38 -2.41 8.73 15.31
N ALA A 39 -2.32 8.22 14.09
CA ALA A 39 -2.66 8.97 12.89
C ALA A 39 -4.18 9.14 12.80
N LEU A 40 -4.66 10.38 12.77
CA LEU A 40 -6.05 10.65 12.46
C LEU A 40 -6.24 10.66 10.94
N ILE A 41 -7.10 9.79 10.44
CA ILE A 41 -7.41 9.68 9.01
C ILE A 41 -8.89 9.87 8.74
N THR A 42 -9.20 10.44 7.57
CA THR A 42 -10.56 10.57 7.05
C THR A 42 -10.63 9.90 5.69
N MET A 43 -11.57 8.97 5.49
CA MET A 43 -11.74 8.30 4.20
C MET A 43 -12.44 9.24 3.20
N TYR A 44 -11.99 9.20 1.95
CA TYR A 44 -12.57 9.98 0.86
C TYR A 44 -13.29 9.07 -0.12
N LYS A 45 -14.54 9.44 -0.46
CA LYS A 45 -15.33 8.69 -1.43
C LYS A 45 -14.80 8.90 -2.84
N THR A 46 -14.06 7.92 -3.34
CA THR A 46 -13.52 7.89 -4.72
C THR A 46 -14.34 7.00 -5.66
N THR A 47 -15.16 6.12 -5.08
CA THR A 47 -15.96 5.12 -5.79
C THR A 47 -17.27 4.85 -5.04
N ASN A 48 -18.25 4.28 -5.73
CA ASN A 48 -19.48 3.79 -5.10
C ASN A 48 -19.35 2.35 -4.59
N LYS A 49 -18.26 1.64 -4.92
CA LYS A 49 -17.99 0.29 -4.42
C LYS A 49 -17.20 0.36 -3.12
N ILE A 50 -17.68 -0.34 -2.09
CA ILE A 50 -17.07 -0.40 -0.77
C ILE A 50 -16.67 -1.86 -0.53
N ASP A 51 -15.49 -2.24 -1.01
CA ASP A 51 -14.92 -3.58 -0.88
C ASP A 51 -13.39 -3.50 -0.76
N ASN A 52 -12.74 -4.52 -0.19
CA ASN A 52 -11.28 -4.52 0.02
C ASN A 52 -10.46 -4.65 -1.30
N LYS A 53 -11.11 -4.93 -2.43
CA LYS A 53 -10.44 -5.06 -3.74
C LYS A 53 -10.32 -3.70 -4.45
N THR A 54 -11.21 -2.78 -4.11
CA THR A 54 -11.25 -1.45 -4.69
C THR A 54 -10.27 -0.53 -3.99
N LYS A 55 -9.59 0.33 -4.76
CA LYS A 55 -8.68 1.32 -4.21
C LYS A 55 -9.44 2.41 -3.48
N HIS A 56 -9.23 2.49 -2.18
CA HIS A 56 -9.75 3.56 -1.32
C HIS A 56 -8.69 4.63 -1.10
N LYS A 57 -9.14 5.84 -0.75
CA LYS A 57 -8.24 6.92 -0.37
C LYS A 57 -8.59 7.46 1.01
N ALA A 58 -7.57 7.89 1.74
CA ALA A 58 -7.72 8.62 2.98
C ALA A 58 -6.82 9.84 3.02
N LYS A 59 -7.22 10.85 3.77
CA LYS A 59 -6.40 12.03 4.08
C LYS A 59 -5.91 11.93 5.51
N CYS A 60 -4.67 12.34 5.72
CA CYS A 60 -4.04 12.47 7.03
C CYS A 60 -3.27 13.79 7.04
N ASP A 61 -3.85 14.84 7.62
CA ASP A 61 -3.29 16.21 7.55
C ASP A 61 -1.91 16.32 8.20
N ALA A 62 -1.60 15.43 9.15
CA ALA A 62 -0.29 15.36 9.78
C ALA A 62 0.82 14.84 8.85
N LEU A 63 0.46 14.06 7.82
CA LEU A 63 1.41 13.39 6.92
C LEU A 63 1.43 13.96 5.50
N SER A 64 0.25 14.26 4.95
CA SER A 64 0.10 14.75 3.58
C SER A 64 -1.14 15.64 3.46
N PRO A 65 -1.06 16.77 2.74
CA PRO A 65 -2.23 17.60 2.47
C PRO A 65 -3.21 16.96 1.47
N TYR A 66 -2.82 15.85 0.82
CA TYR A 66 -3.60 15.19 -0.22
C TYR A 66 -4.18 13.86 0.25
N ALA A 67 -5.28 13.43 -0.39
CA ALA A 67 -5.81 12.08 -0.22
C ALA A 67 -4.90 11.05 -0.92
N VAL A 68 -4.49 10.03 -0.17
CA VAL A 68 -3.53 9.01 -0.58
C VAL A 68 -4.23 7.65 -0.62
N ASP A 69 -3.76 6.74 -1.48
CA ASP A 69 -4.26 5.36 -1.53
C ASP A 69 -4.09 4.67 -0.16
N VAL A 70 -5.05 3.82 0.20
CA VAL A 70 -5.05 3.04 1.44
C VAL A 70 -5.01 1.56 1.13
N SER A 71 -4.21 0.84 1.90
CA SER A 71 -4.27 -0.61 2.04
C SER A 71 -4.40 -0.99 3.51
N PHE A 72 -4.88 -2.21 3.75
CA PHE A 72 -5.09 -2.76 5.08
C PHE A 72 -4.18 -3.96 5.29
N SER A 73 -3.61 -4.11 6.49
CA SER A 73 -2.74 -5.25 6.80
C SER A 73 -3.48 -6.58 6.87
N ASP A 74 -4.76 -6.54 7.24
CA ASP A 74 -5.65 -7.69 7.32
C ASP A 74 -7.09 -7.33 6.94
N GLU A 75 -7.91 -8.36 6.77
CA GLU A 75 -9.31 -8.23 6.35
C GLU A 75 -10.22 -7.66 7.45
N LYS A 76 -9.90 -7.87 8.73
CA LYS A 76 -10.74 -7.39 9.85
C LYS A 76 -10.69 -5.87 9.95
N ILE A 77 -9.49 -5.29 9.82
CA ILE A 77 -9.27 -3.85 9.78
C ILE A 77 -10.01 -3.26 8.56
N ALA A 78 -9.91 -3.92 7.41
CA ALA A 78 -10.62 -3.49 6.21
C ALA A 78 -12.15 -3.47 6.43
N GLU A 79 -12.72 -4.56 6.96
CA GLU A 79 -14.14 -4.64 7.26
C GLU A 79 -14.61 -3.55 8.25
N GLU A 80 -13.83 -3.28 9.30
CA GLU A 80 -14.18 -2.28 10.29
C GLU A 80 -14.21 -0.86 9.71
N VAL A 81 -13.19 -0.49 8.93
CA VAL A 81 -13.13 0.83 8.28
C VAL A 81 -14.20 0.95 7.19
N LEU A 82 -14.33 -0.08 6.35
CA LEU A 82 -15.21 -0.07 5.19
C LEU A 82 -16.69 -0.27 5.55
N LYS A 83 -17.04 -0.65 6.78
CA LYS A 83 -18.44 -0.73 7.22
C LYS A 83 -19.14 0.64 7.20
N ASN A 84 -18.43 1.69 7.59
CA ASN A 84 -18.95 3.06 7.53
C ASN A 84 -17.80 4.07 7.34
N PRO A 85 -17.13 4.06 6.17
CA PRO A 85 -15.87 4.78 5.97
C PRO A 85 -16.03 6.30 6.05
N TYR A 86 -17.21 6.82 5.74
CA TYR A 86 -17.45 8.26 5.63
C TYR A 86 -18.17 8.87 6.84
N GLY A 87 -18.60 8.05 7.81
CA GLY A 87 -19.25 8.51 9.04
C GLY A 87 -18.28 8.78 10.18
N PHE A 88 -17.00 8.44 10.02
CA PHE A 88 -16.01 8.51 11.10
C PHE A 88 -14.68 9.10 10.61
N ASN A 89 -13.98 9.76 11.54
CA ASN A 89 -12.53 9.84 11.50
C ASN A 89 -11.96 8.64 12.25
N PHE A 90 -10.91 8.01 11.72
CA PHE A 90 -10.29 6.84 12.34
C PHE A 90 -8.94 7.24 12.93
N LEU A 91 -8.75 6.92 14.21
CA LEU A 91 -7.44 6.99 14.86
C LEU A 91 -6.73 5.65 14.65
N VAL A 92 -5.65 5.64 13.91
CA VAL A 92 -4.99 4.40 13.47
C VAL A 92 -3.48 4.43 13.68
N ASP A 93 -2.86 3.26 13.69
CA ASP A 93 -1.43 3.14 13.43
C ASP A 93 -1.25 2.70 11.98
N LEU A 94 -0.38 3.42 11.26
CA LEU A 94 -0.16 3.19 9.84
C LEU A 94 1.31 3.24 9.46
N GLU A 95 1.67 2.52 8.41
CA GLU A 95 2.90 2.71 7.67
C GLU A 95 2.60 3.60 6.46
N TYR A 96 3.51 4.50 6.11
CA TYR A 96 3.40 5.25 4.86
C TYR A 96 4.57 4.94 3.94
N TYR A 97 4.30 4.99 2.64
CA TYR A 97 5.28 4.73 1.60
C TYR A 97 5.42 5.95 0.71
N LYS A 98 6.66 6.25 0.31
CA LYS A 98 6.98 7.38 -0.55
C LYS A 98 7.52 6.92 -1.89
N ASN A 99 7.27 7.73 -2.91
CA ASN A 99 7.91 7.58 -4.21
C ASN A 99 9.30 8.25 -4.26
N ASP A 100 9.95 8.12 -5.41
CA ASP A 100 11.21 8.77 -5.81
C ASP A 100 11.24 10.30 -5.60
N LYS A 101 10.07 10.94 -5.57
CA LYS A 101 9.90 12.39 -5.35
C LYS A 101 9.58 12.74 -3.89
N ASN A 102 9.78 11.82 -2.95
CA ASN A 102 9.51 11.97 -1.52
C ASN A 102 8.03 12.28 -1.21
N LYS A 103 7.10 12.01 -2.14
CA LYS A 103 5.65 12.17 -1.94
C LYS A 103 5.08 10.88 -1.40
N ILE A 104 4.20 11.00 -0.41
CA ILE A 104 3.50 9.84 0.16
C ILE A 104 2.46 9.32 -0.84
N ILE A 105 2.55 8.04 -1.20
CA ILE A 105 1.73 7.40 -2.23
C ILE A 105 0.80 6.31 -1.69
N LEU A 106 1.09 5.76 -0.50
CA LEU A 106 0.27 4.72 0.11
C LEU A 106 0.32 4.83 1.63
N TYR A 107 -0.85 4.68 2.26
CA TYR A 107 -0.99 4.38 3.69
C TYR A 107 -1.36 2.91 3.84
N ARG A 108 -0.59 2.16 4.64
CA ARG A 108 -0.94 0.80 5.05
C ARG A 108 -1.35 0.82 6.51
N ILE A 109 -2.64 0.71 6.77
CA ILE A 109 -3.21 0.70 8.11
C ILE A 109 -3.03 -0.71 8.67
N PHE A 110 -2.48 -0.80 9.87
CA PHE A 110 -2.26 -2.09 10.54
C PHE A 110 -2.86 -2.19 11.93
N ASN A 111 -3.42 -1.10 12.46
CA ASN A 111 -4.15 -1.10 13.72
C ASN A 111 -5.18 0.03 13.75
N ILE A 112 -6.34 -0.22 14.33
CA ILE A 112 -7.37 0.80 14.61
C ILE A 112 -7.41 0.98 16.12
N LYS A 113 -7.18 2.21 16.57
CA LYS A 113 -7.20 2.57 18.00
C LYS A 113 -8.55 3.11 18.43
N ASP A 114 -9.16 3.95 17.59
CA ASP A 114 -10.44 4.57 17.88
C ASP A 114 -11.15 5.04 16.61
N LYS A 115 -12.44 5.36 16.72
CA LYS A 115 -13.25 6.00 15.67
C LYS A 115 -14.09 7.12 16.27
N ILE A 116 -13.99 8.29 15.66
CA ILE A 116 -14.64 9.53 16.10
C ILE A 116 -15.74 9.84 15.12
N SER A 117 -16.99 9.92 15.61
CA SER A 117 -18.15 10.24 14.78
C SER A 117 -18.02 11.64 14.17
N LEU A 118 -18.44 11.79 12.91
CA LEU A 118 -18.48 13.07 12.19
C LEU A 118 -19.83 13.81 12.35
N GLU A 119 -20.67 13.38 13.28
CA GLU A 119 -21.97 13.99 13.64
C GLU A 119 -21.86 15.46 14.08
#